data_AF-A0A969N348-F1
#
_entry.id   AF-A0A969N348-F1
#
_cell.length_a   1.000
_cell.length_b   1.000
_cell.length_c   1.000
_cell.angle_alpha   90.00
_cell.angle_beta   90.00
_cell.angle_gamma   90.00
#
_symmetry.space_group_name_H-M   'P 1'
#
loop_
_entity.id
_entity.type
_entity.pdbx_description
1 polymer ?
#
loop_
_entity_poly.entity_id
_entity_poly.type
_entity_poly.pdbx_seq_one_letter_code
_entity_poly.pdbx_strand_id
1 'polypeptide(L)' 'MSPTAKDKQEVRAIVDKEVYRLLKALAGVKQSSLNKVLNEAIDQYLESESTRELIERHNLED' A
#
# COMPACT_ATOMS: atom_id res chain seq x y z
N MET A 1 -6.85 19.34 5.48
CA MET A 1 -5.39 19.59 5.57
C MET A 1 -4.68 18.36 5.03
N SER A 2 -3.61 18.52 4.24
CA SER A 2 -2.83 17.36 3.78
C SER A 2 -2.00 16.79 4.95
N PRO A 3 -1.84 15.46 5.07
CA PRO A 3 -1.09 14.86 6.17
C PRO A 3 0.36 15.34 6.20
N THR A 4 0.86 15.63 7.40
CA THR A 4 2.25 16.03 7.63
C THR A 4 3.15 14.79 7.74
N ALA A 5 4.47 14.97 7.66
CA ALA A 5 5.41 13.85 7.83
C ALA A 5 5.29 13.16 9.22
N LYS A 6 4.78 13.87 10.23
CA LYS A 6 4.56 13.33 11.58
C LYS A 6 3.35 12.40 11.66
N ASP A 7 2.43 12.50 10.70
CA ASP A 7 1.21 11.69 10.65
C ASP A 7 1.41 10.38 9.87
N LYS A 8 2.62 10.14 9.35
CA LYS A 8 2.96 8.96 8.56
C LYS A 8 3.68 7.93 9.42
N GLN A 9 3.27 6.67 9.28
CA GLN A 9 3.91 5.51 9.90
C GLN A 9 4.59 4.64 8.84
N GLU A 10 5.65 3.92 9.23
CA GLU A 10 6.35 2.97 8.34
C GLU A 10 5.73 1.58 8.45
N VAL A 11 5.36 0.99 7.31
CA VAL A 11 4.95 -0.41 7.22
C VAL A 11 6.11 -1.22 6.64
N ARG A 12 6.53 -2.28 7.35
CA ARG A 12 7.57 -3.21 6.89
C ARG A 12 6.96 -4.53 6.46
N ALA A 13 7.28 -4.97 5.24
CA ALA A 13 6.86 -6.26 4.71
C ALA A 13 8.08 -7.07 4.25
N ILE A 14 8.07 -8.37 4.52
CA ILE A 14 9.05 -9.33 4.01
C ILE A 14 8.38 -10.07 2.86
N VAL A 15 9.01 -10.04 1.69
CA VAL A 15 8.52 -10.70 0.48
C VAL A 15 9.61 -11.56 -0.12
N ASP A 16 9.21 -12.54 -0.91
CA ASP A 16 10.15 -13.37 -1.65
C ASP A 16 11.01 -12.53 -2.60
N LYS A 17 12.24 -13.01 -2.82
CA LYS A 17 13.22 -12.35 -3.67
C LYS A 17 12.70 -12.11 -5.09
N GLU A 18 11.89 -13.03 -5.62
CA GLU A 18 11.30 -12.91 -6.95
C GLU A 18 10.23 -11.82 -6.99
N VAL A 19 9.35 -11.77 -5.99
CA VAL A 19 8.33 -10.72 -5.85
C VAL A 19 9.00 -9.34 -5.75
N TYR A 20 10.05 -9.21 -4.94
CA TYR A 20 10.81 -7.96 -4.84
C TYR A 20 11.38 -7.51 -6.20
N ARG A 21 11.94 -8.44 -6.98
CA ARG A 21 12.48 -8.15 -8.32
C ARG A 21 11.39 -7.65 -9.27
N LEU A 22 10.23 -8.32 -9.27
CA LEU A 22 9.09 -7.91 -10.09
C LEU A 22 8.58 -6.52 -9.71
N LEU A 23 8.40 -6.25 -8.41
CA LEU A 23 7.96 -4.93 -7.93
C LEU A 23 8.94 -3.82 -8.34
N LYS A 24 10.24 -4.07 -8.23
CA LYS A 24 11.27 -3.12 -8.65
C LYS A 24 11.24 -2.86 -10.17
N ALA A 25 11.04 -3.90 -10.97
CA ALA A 25 10.91 -3.76 -12.42
C ALA A 25 9.67 -2.95 -12.79
N LEU A 26 8.52 -3.24 -12.16
CA LEU A 26 7.27 -2.52 -12.37
C LEU A 26 7.40 -1.04 -11.99
N ALA A 27 8.07 -0.73 -10.88
CA ALA A 27 8.35 0.65 -10.50
C ALA A 27 9.17 1.38 -11.59
N GLY A 28 10.18 0.71 -12.16
CA GLY A 28 10.96 1.24 -13.28
C GLY A 28 10.10 1.51 -14.53
N VAL A 29 9.25 0.56 -14.93
CA VAL A 29 8.33 0.72 -16.08
C VAL A 29 7.34 1.86 -15.86
N LYS A 30 6.81 1.99 -14.64
CA LYS A 30 5.89 3.06 -14.25
C LYS A 30 6.56 4.43 -14.03
N GLN A 31 7.89 4.54 -14.20
CA GLN A 31 8.68 5.73 -13.85
C GLN A 31 8.36 6.24 -12.43
N SER A 32 8.24 5.30 -11.50
CA SER A 32 7.76 5.51 -10.14
C SER A 32 8.76 4.95 -9.12
N SER A 33 8.60 5.31 -7.84
CA SER A 33 9.37 4.69 -6.76
C SER A 33 8.71 3.40 -6.30
N LEU A 34 9.50 2.47 -5.75
CA LEU A 34 8.98 1.24 -5.17
C LEU A 34 7.95 1.54 -4.06
N ASN A 35 8.22 2.52 -3.20
CA ASN A 35 7.29 2.97 -2.16
C ASN A 35 5.97 3.47 -2.75
N LYS A 36 6.00 4.22 -3.86
CA LYS A 36 4.77 4.70 -4.50
C LYS A 36 3.96 3.53 -5.08
N VAL A 37 4.60 2.54 -5.70
CA VAL A 37 3.92 1.33 -6.17
C VAL A 37 3.28 0.54 -5.02
N LEU A 38 3.99 0.42 -3.88
CA LEU A 38 3.46 -0.26 -2.70
C LEU A 38 2.28 0.50 -2.09
N ASN A 39 2.36 1.82 -1.98
CA ASN A 39 1.26 2.64 -1.48
C ASN A 39 0.03 2.53 -2.39
N GLU A 40 0.21 2.59 -3.73
CA GLU A 40 -0.90 2.38 -4.69
C GLU A 40 -1.57 1.01 -4.48
N ALA A 41 -0.79 -0.05 -4.19
CA ALA A 41 -1.34 -1.37 -3.94
C ALA A 41 -2.08 -1.46 -2.59
N ILE A 42 -1.59 -0.75 -1.55
CA ILE A 42 -2.28 -0.65 -0.26
C ILE A 42 -3.62 0.09 -0.44
N ASP A 43 -3.62 1.23 -1.14
CA ASP A 43 -4.83 2.00 -1.42
C ASP A 43 -5.85 1.11 -2.17
N GLN A 44 -5.42 0.41 -3.22
CA GLN A 44 -6.29 -0.53 -3.96
C GLN A 44 -6.85 -1.65 -3.08
N TYR A 45 -6.04 -2.19 -2.17
CA TYR A 45 -6.49 -3.22 -1.24
C TYR A 45 -7.55 -2.69 -0.27
N LEU A 46 -7.37 -1.49 0.27
CA LEU A 46 -8.33 -0.83 1.17
C LEU A 46 -9.60 -0.40 0.42
N GLU A 47 -9.52 -0.12 -0.88
CA GLU A 47 -10.68 0.21 -1.71
C GLU A 47 -11.46 -1.00 -2.20
N SER A 48 -10.90 -2.21 -2.10
CA SER A 48 -11.60 -3.43 -2.52
C SER A 48 -12.85 -3.68 -1.68
N GLU A 49 -13.93 -4.14 -2.33
CA GLU A 49 -15.24 -4.38 -1.70
C GLU A 49 -15.12 -5.29 -0.47
N SER A 50 -14.39 -6.39 -0.60
CA SER A 50 -14.17 -7.33 0.52
C SER A 50 -13.47 -6.69 1.72
N THR A 51 -12.51 -5.79 1.49
CA THR A 51 -11.79 -5.14 2.58
C THR A 51 -12.65 -4.06 3.22
N ARG A 52 -13.39 -3.28 2.41
CA ARG A 52 -14.33 -2.27 2.91
C ARG A 52 -15.43 -2.89 3.77
N GLU A 53 -16.03 -4.00 3.32
CA GLU A 53 -17.03 -4.71 4.12
C GLU A 53 -16.49 -5.15 5.49
N LEU A 54 -15.23 -5.58 5.56
CA LEU A 54 -14.59 -5.95 6.83
C LEU A 54 -14.35 -4.73 7.72
N ILE A 55 -13.86 -3.63 7.16
CA ILE A 55 -13.63 -2.38 7.90
C ILE A 55 -14.94 -1.87 8.50
N GLU A 56 -16.01 -1.82 7.70
CA GLU A 56 -17.33 -1.36 8.14
C GLU A 56 -17.96 -2.30 9.17
N ARG A 57 -17.95 -3.62 8.92
CA ARG A 57 -18.52 -4.62 9.83
C ARG A 57 -17.88 -4.61 11.21
N HIS A 58 -16.58 -4.31 11.27
CA HIS A 58 -15.79 -4.33 12.50
C HIS A 58 -15.46 -2.94 13.06
N ASN A 59 -15.93 -1.86 12.42
CA ASN A 59 -15.71 -0.47 12.82
C ASN A 59 -14.22 -0.14 13.06
N LEU A 60 -13.37 -0.43 12.06
CA LEU A 60 -11.90 -0.36 12.18
C LEU A 60 -11.30 1.04 11.89
N GLU A 61 -12.13 2.06 11.68
CA GLU A 61 -11.68 3.42 11.34
C GLU A 61 -11.49 4.34 12.57
N ASP A 62 -11.73 3.82 13.79
CA ASP A 62 -11.67 4.56 15.07
C ASP A 62 -10.27 4.64 15.71
#